data_AF-A0A9R0HVW3-F1
#
_entry.id   AF-A0A9R0HVW3-F1
#
_cell.length_a   1.000
_cell.length_b   1.000
_cell.length_c   1.000
_cell.angle_alpha   90.00
_cell.angle_beta   90.00
_cell.angle_gamma   90.00
#
_symmetry.space_group_name_H-M   'P 1'
#
loop_
_entity.id
_entity.type
_entity.pdbx_description
1 polymer ?
#
loop_
_entity_poly.entity_id
_entity_poly.type
_entity_poly.pdbx_seq_one_letter_code
_entity_poly.pdbx_strand_id
1 'polypeptide(L)'
;MAAKLLLNHYHLKPTTSIPSSSLSKHQPHQPHHGTLSFTLHQNKRRFPVMTVSAAIQPLDMTEENIEKVLGDAKIELAQLFDKEVGITGQVELAELDGPFVKIRLRGKFWHKRSTVVARLENYLKQRIPEILEVDIEDEKMLDDSPANF
;
A
#
# COMPACT_ATOMS: atom_id res chain seq x y z
N MET A 1 -59.68 -17.84 -36.79
CA MET A 1 -58.60 -16.84 -36.95
C MET A 1 -57.45 -17.25 -36.07
N ALA A 2 -56.29 -17.50 -36.68
CA ALA A 2 -55.14 -18.16 -36.10
C ALA A 2 -54.16 -17.19 -35.42
N ALA A 3 -53.47 -17.68 -34.39
CA ALA A 3 -52.11 -17.35 -33.89
C ALA A 3 -52.07 -17.68 -32.38
N LYS A 4 -51.04 -18.25 -31.76
CA LYS A 4 -49.69 -18.58 -32.20
C LYS A 4 -49.13 -19.70 -31.31
N LEU A 5 -48.28 -20.50 -31.94
CA LEU A 5 -47.53 -21.67 -31.48
C LEU A 5 -46.84 -21.57 -30.10
N LEU A 6 -47.04 -22.61 -29.29
CA LEU A 6 -46.02 -23.26 -28.46
C LEU A 6 -45.22 -24.22 -29.35
N LEU A 7 -43.88 -24.21 -29.30
CA LEU A 7 -43.10 -25.45 -29.43
C LEU A 7 -41.66 -25.26 -28.92
N ASN A 8 -41.35 -25.98 -27.84
CA ASN A 8 -40.01 -26.28 -27.35
C ASN A 8 -39.21 -27.01 -28.42
N HIS A 9 -37.99 -26.55 -28.71
CA HIS A 9 -36.98 -27.33 -29.43
C HIS A 9 -35.75 -27.50 -28.54
N TYR A 10 -35.69 -28.63 -27.83
CA TYR A 10 -34.43 -29.16 -27.30
C TYR A 10 -33.72 -29.93 -28.42
N HIS A 11 -32.49 -29.54 -28.75
CA HIS A 11 -31.66 -30.33 -29.64
C HIS A 11 -30.22 -30.38 -29.12
N LEU A 12 -29.83 -31.55 -28.61
CA LEU A 12 -28.47 -31.96 -28.31
C LEU A 12 -27.76 -32.34 -29.61
N LYS A 13 -26.50 -31.90 -29.79
CA LYS A 13 -25.54 -32.56 -30.69
C LYS A 13 -24.12 -32.53 -30.08
N PRO A 14 -23.44 -33.68 -29.97
CA PRO A 14 -22.03 -33.76 -29.59
C PRO A 14 -21.09 -33.85 -30.82
N THR A 15 -19.78 -33.72 -30.54
CA THR A 15 -18.63 -34.15 -31.36
C THR A 15 -18.14 -33.23 -32.49
N THR A 16 -16.83 -32.94 -32.49
CA THR A 16 -15.88 -32.88 -33.63
C THR A 16 -14.48 -32.58 -33.03
N SER A 17 -13.72 -33.61 -32.63
CA SER A 17 -12.62 -34.25 -33.39
C SER A 17 -11.33 -33.41 -33.51
N ILE A 18 -10.34 -33.75 -32.69
CA ILE A 18 -8.93 -33.34 -32.87
C ILE A 18 -8.20 -34.53 -33.49
N PRO A 19 -7.62 -34.43 -34.70
CA PRO A 19 -6.74 -35.46 -35.21
C PRO A 19 -5.31 -35.31 -34.65
N SER A 20 -4.81 -36.38 -34.05
CA SER A 20 -3.39 -36.65 -33.89
C SER A 20 -2.75 -36.93 -35.25
N SER A 21 -1.57 -36.34 -35.49
CA SER A 21 -0.63 -36.86 -36.49
C SER A 21 0.80 -36.68 -36.00
N SER A 22 1.49 -37.82 -35.96
CA SER A 22 2.83 -38.05 -35.43
C SER A 22 3.94 -37.75 -36.45
N LEU A 23 5.14 -37.54 -35.90
CA LEU A 23 6.45 -38.07 -36.36
C LEU A 23 7.24 -37.38 -37.49
N SER A 24 8.41 -36.84 -37.11
CA SER A 24 9.76 -36.89 -37.73
C SER A 24 10.49 -35.55 -37.47
N LYS A 25 11.54 -35.45 -36.64
CA LYS A 25 12.91 -35.98 -36.75
C LYS A 25 13.62 -35.49 -38.03
N HIS A 26 14.31 -34.35 -37.93
CA HIS A 26 15.75 -34.18 -38.25
C HIS A 26 16.16 -32.69 -38.33
N GLN A 27 17.28 -32.41 -37.64
CA GLN A 27 18.37 -31.47 -38.00
C GLN A 27 18.20 -29.94 -37.82
N PRO A 28 19.05 -29.30 -36.97
CA PRO A 28 19.29 -27.87 -37.03
C PRO A 28 20.46 -27.59 -37.99
N HIS A 29 20.18 -26.92 -39.11
CA HIS A 29 21.19 -26.19 -39.86
C HIS A 29 21.03 -24.70 -39.60
N GLN A 30 22.13 -24.09 -39.14
CA GLN A 30 22.31 -22.65 -38.98
C GLN A 30 22.06 -21.94 -40.31
N PRO A 31 21.54 -20.70 -40.26
CA PRO A 31 22.29 -19.66 -40.94
C PRO A 31 22.49 -18.41 -40.10
N HIS A 32 23.71 -17.90 -40.25
CA HIS A 32 24.22 -16.61 -39.83
C HIS A 32 23.34 -15.46 -40.31
N HIS A 33 23.02 -14.51 -39.43
CA HIS A 33 23.34 -13.08 -39.56
C HIS A 33 22.55 -12.23 -38.57
N GLY A 34 23.24 -11.27 -37.94
CA GLY A 34 22.63 -10.04 -37.41
C GLY A 34 22.43 -9.97 -35.91
N THR A 35 23.51 -9.91 -35.13
CA THR A 35 23.46 -9.42 -33.74
C THR A 35 23.08 -7.93 -33.76
N LEU A 36 21.79 -7.63 -33.64
CA LEU A 36 21.30 -6.30 -33.32
C LEU A 36 21.38 -6.12 -31.80
N SER A 37 22.51 -5.58 -31.35
CA SER A 37 22.72 -5.15 -29.98
C SER A 37 21.83 -3.94 -29.69
N PHE A 38 20.66 -4.16 -29.09
CA PHE A 38 19.88 -3.08 -28.47
C PHE A 38 20.49 -2.79 -27.09
N THR A 39 21.42 -1.83 -27.06
CA THR A 39 21.97 -1.29 -25.81
C THR A 39 20.89 -0.44 -25.14
N LEU A 40 20.14 -1.06 -24.21
CA LEU A 40 19.21 -0.38 -23.34
C LEU A 40 20.00 0.52 -22.38
N HIS A 41 20.22 1.76 -22.79
CA HIS A 41 20.75 2.82 -21.93
C HIS A 41 19.67 3.23 -20.92
N GLN A 42 19.44 2.39 -19.91
CA GLN A 42 18.76 2.83 -18.70
C GLN A 42 19.70 3.78 -17.98
N ASN A 43 19.47 5.08 -18.19
CA ASN A 43 20.03 6.17 -17.41
C ASN A 43 19.54 6.04 -15.96
N LYS A 44 20.13 5.09 -15.21
CA LYS A 44 20.01 5.04 -13.76
C LYS A 44 20.79 6.25 -13.24
N ARG A 45 20.08 7.38 -13.14
CA ARG A 45 20.47 8.50 -12.29
C ARG A 45 20.62 7.94 -10.88
N ARG A 46 21.82 7.48 -10.57
CA ARG A 46 22.24 7.11 -9.22
C ARG A 46 22.33 8.42 -8.47
N PHE A 47 21.22 8.82 -7.86
CA PHE A 47 21.29 9.80 -6.79
C PHE A 47 22.27 9.24 -5.75
N PRO A 48 23.32 10.00 -5.37
CA PRO A 48 24.16 9.59 -4.27
C PRO A 48 23.27 9.53 -3.03
N VAL A 49 22.99 8.31 -2.55
CA VAL A 49 22.45 8.11 -1.21
C VAL A 49 23.56 8.55 -0.27
N MET A 50 23.53 9.82 0.14
CA MET A 50 24.27 10.27 1.29
C MET A 50 23.61 9.58 2.49
N THR A 51 24.14 8.42 2.88
CA THR A 51 23.84 7.82 4.17
C THR A 51 24.45 8.72 5.24
N VAL A 52 23.78 9.83 5.53
CA VAL A 52 23.97 10.54 6.78
C VAL A 52 23.40 9.60 7.81
N SER A 53 24.26 8.81 8.46
CA SER A 53 23.92 8.18 9.73
C SER A 53 23.81 9.28 10.79
N ALA A 54 22.85 10.18 10.61
CA ALA A 54 22.41 11.07 11.66
C ALA A 54 21.81 10.14 12.70
N ALA A 55 22.56 9.90 13.79
CA ALA A 55 21.97 9.29 14.97
C ALA A 55 20.73 10.13 15.29
N ILE A 56 19.56 9.53 15.07
CA ILE A 56 18.27 10.12 15.40
C ILE A 56 18.33 10.36 16.90
N GLN A 57 18.56 11.61 17.31
CA GLN A 57 18.69 11.92 18.72
C GLN A 57 17.34 11.61 19.39
N PRO A 58 17.34 10.79 20.46
CA PRO A 58 16.15 10.59 21.26
C PRO A 58 15.67 11.93 21.79
N LEU A 59 14.36 12.19 21.68
CA LEU A 59 13.73 13.35 22.31
C LEU A 59 13.14 12.92 23.65
N ASP A 60 13.12 13.85 24.61
CA ASP A 60 12.41 13.68 25.87
C ASP A 60 10.90 13.64 25.64
N MET A 61 10.18 12.92 26.51
CA MET A 61 8.73 12.74 26.39
C MET A 61 7.95 13.96 26.91
N THR A 62 7.96 15.05 26.15
CA THR A 62 7.15 16.25 26.38
C THR A 62 6.08 16.41 25.30
N GLU A 63 4.99 17.12 25.61
CA GLU A 63 3.89 17.38 24.67
C GLU A 63 4.40 18.03 23.36
N GLU A 64 5.21 19.09 23.47
CA GLU A 64 5.82 19.78 22.33
C GLU A 64 6.67 18.84 21.47
N ASN A 65 7.47 17.97 22.09
CA ASN A 65 8.28 17.00 21.36
C ASN A 65 7.43 15.95 20.64
N ILE A 66 6.35 15.50 21.26
CA ILE A 66 5.41 14.55 20.64
C ILE A 66 4.72 15.19 19.45
N GLU A 67 4.21 16.42 19.59
CA GLU A 67 3.62 17.16 18.47
C GLU A 67 4.60 17.34 17.32
N LYS A 68 5.86 17.70 17.65
CA LYS A 68 6.93 17.81 16.68
C LYS A 68 7.18 16.48 15.96
N VAL A 69 7.26 15.37 16.70
CA VAL A 69 7.47 14.03 16.14
C VAL A 69 6.28 13.59 15.30
N LEU A 70 5.04 13.92 15.68
CA LEU A 70 3.85 13.70 14.86
C LEU A 70 3.89 14.52 13.57
N GLY A 71 4.44 15.74 13.61
CA GLY A 71 4.72 16.55 12.43
C GLY A 71 5.74 15.89 11.50
N ASP A 72 6.88 15.46 12.06
CA ASP A 72 7.92 14.75 11.34
C ASP A 72 7.36 13.42 10.74
N ALA A 73 6.51 12.71 11.49
CA ALA A 73 5.86 11.47 11.05
C ALA A 73 4.95 11.69 9.82
N LYS A 74 4.28 12.84 9.71
CA LYS A 74 3.45 13.16 8.52
C LYS A 74 4.30 13.25 7.25
N ILE A 75 5.56 13.67 7.39
CA ILE A 75 6.51 13.80 6.27
C ILE A 75 7.14 12.44 5.96
N GLU A 76 7.65 11.74 6.98
CA GLU A 76 8.30 10.43 6.81
C GLU A 76 7.31 9.34 6.36
N LEU A 77 6.06 9.42 6.84
CA LEU A 77 4.97 8.54 6.44
C LEU A 77 4.05 9.23 5.44
N ALA A 78 4.57 10.10 4.55
CA ALA A 78 3.78 10.87 3.58
C ALA A 78 2.77 10.02 2.78
N GLN A 79 3.12 8.77 2.48
CA GLN A 79 2.21 7.80 1.83
C GLN A 79 0.88 7.57 2.57
N LEU A 80 0.83 7.83 3.88
CA LEU A 80 -0.37 7.73 4.71
C LEU A 80 -1.21 9.01 4.73
N PHE A 81 -0.66 10.14 4.27
CA PHE A 81 -1.23 11.48 4.39
C PHE A 81 -1.29 12.25 3.06
N ASP A 82 -1.09 11.56 1.93
CA ASP A 82 -0.98 12.16 0.61
C ASP A 82 -2.32 12.70 0.08
N LYS A 83 -2.48 14.02 0.18
CA LYS A 83 -3.69 14.74 -0.24
C LYS A 83 -3.92 14.69 -1.75
N GLU A 84 -2.87 14.50 -2.56
CA GLU A 84 -3.01 14.51 -4.02
C GLU A 84 -3.77 13.29 -4.54
N VAL A 85 -3.73 12.18 -3.79
CA VAL A 85 -4.47 10.94 -4.10
C VAL A 85 -5.79 10.82 -3.33
N GLY A 86 -6.28 11.93 -2.76
CA GLY A 86 -7.56 11.98 -2.04
C GLY A 86 -7.53 11.45 -0.61
N ILE A 87 -6.35 11.32 0.00
CA ILE A 87 -6.21 11.03 1.44
C ILE A 87 -6.40 12.33 2.21
N THR A 88 -7.39 12.37 3.09
CA THR A 88 -7.65 13.52 3.97
C THR A 88 -7.26 13.25 5.42
N GLY A 89 -6.63 12.09 5.66
CA GLY A 89 -6.10 11.65 6.94
C GLY A 89 -5.29 12.73 7.66
N GLN A 90 -5.54 12.90 8.96
CA GLN A 90 -4.75 13.76 9.84
C GLN A 90 -4.55 13.07 11.18
N VAL A 91 -3.43 13.40 11.84
CA VAL A 91 -3.10 12.95 13.19
C VAL A 91 -2.76 14.17 14.06
N GLU A 92 -3.28 14.16 15.28
CA GLU A 92 -3.07 15.16 16.31
C GLU A 92 -2.84 14.46 17.66
N LEU A 93 -2.13 15.11 18.57
CA LEU A 93 -2.04 14.67 19.96
C LEU A 93 -3.36 14.99 20.67
N ALA A 94 -3.90 14.04 21.44
CA ALA A 94 -5.11 14.24 22.22
C ALA A 94 -4.80 14.36 23.72
N GLU A 95 -3.98 13.45 24.25
CA GLU A 95 -3.63 13.41 25.67
C GLU A 95 -2.27 12.74 25.85
N LEU A 96 -1.54 13.17 26.89
CA LEU A 96 -0.31 12.54 27.36
C LEU A 96 -0.53 12.10 28.82
N ASP A 97 -0.58 10.79 29.06
CA ASP A 97 -0.78 10.20 30.39
C ASP A 97 0.44 9.35 30.76
N GLY A 98 1.41 9.98 31.43
CA GLY A 98 2.69 9.34 31.73
C GLY A 98 3.34 8.79 30.45
N PRO A 99 3.74 7.49 30.40
CA PRO A 99 4.34 6.88 29.22
C PRO A 99 3.36 6.48 28.12
N PHE A 100 2.07 6.81 28.26
CA PHE A 100 1.00 6.50 27.31
C PHE A 100 0.61 7.77 26.53
N VAL A 101 0.59 7.65 25.19
CA VAL A 101 0.22 8.76 24.30
C VAL A 101 -1.12 8.43 23.64
N LYS A 102 -2.10 9.32 23.79
CA LYS A 102 -3.36 9.22 23.04
C LYS A 102 -3.33 10.15 21.85
N ILE A 103 -3.59 9.62 20.67
CA ILE A 103 -3.66 10.38 19.42
C ILE A 103 -5.09 10.40 18.89
N ARG A 104 -5.38 11.46 18.13
CA ARG A 104 -6.63 11.61 17.40
C ARG A 104 -6.38 11.46 15.91
N LEU A 105 -7.11 10.55 15.29
CA LEU A 105 -7.13 10.39 13.84
C LEU A 105 -8.38 11.05 13.25
N ARG A 106 -8.22 11.77 12.14
CA ARG A 106 -9.32 12.40 11.40
C ARG A 106 -9.20 12.11 9.91
N GLY A 107 -10.31 12.23 9.18
CA GLY A 107 -10.34 12.09 7.74
C GLY A 107 -10.14 10.65 7.27
N LYS A 108 -9.92 10.52 5.96
CA LYS A 108 -9.87 9.22 5.27
C LYS A 108 -8.43 8.76 5.03
N PHE A 109 -8.18 7.51 5.36
CA PHE A 109 -6.95 6.78 5.07
C PHE A 109 -7.22 5.64 4.08
N TRP A 110 -6.25 5.30 3.22
CA TRP A 110 -6.35 4.10 2.37
C TRP A 110 -6.12 2.81 3.16
N HIS A 111 -5.31 2.88 4.21
CA HIS A 111 -5.07 1.78 5.11
C HIS A 111 -6.11 1.78 6.24
N LYS A 112 -6.31 0.60 6.85
CA LYS A 112 -7.04 0.50 8.12
C LYS A 112 -6.41 1.43 9.15
N ARG A 113 -7.22 2.12 9.94
CA ARG A 113 -6.70 3.03 10.98
C ARG A 113 -5.83 2.32 12.00
N SER A 114 -6.08 1.05 12.31
CA SER A 114 -5.18 0.25 13.16
C SER A 114 -3.76 0.13 12.60
N THR A 115 -3.62 0.06 11.27
CA THR A 115 -2.30 0.05 10.61
C THR A 115 -1.64 1.43 10.67
N VAL A 116 -2.44 2.50 10.54
CA VAL A 116 -1.94 3.88 10.67
C VAL A 116 -1.41 4.12 12.09
N VAL A 117 -2.17 3.71 13.12
CA VAL A 117 -1.76 3.78 14.53
C VAL A 117 -0.47 3.00 14.75
N ALA A 118 -0.40 1.73 14.32
CA ALA A 118 0.82 0.91 14.50
C ALA A 118 2.07 1.52 13.83
N ARG A 119 1.90 2.17 12.67
CA ARG A 119 3.01 2.86 11.98
C ARG A 119 3.46 4.10 12.72
N LEU A 120 2.51 4.89 13.24
CA LEU A 120 2.78 6.07 14.05
C LEU A 120 3.41 5.69 15.38
N GLU A 121 2.90 4.65 16.05
CA GLU A 121 3.44 4.10 17.28
C GLU A 121 4.91 3.69 17.10
N ASN A 122 5.20 2.92 16.06
CA ASN A 122 6.57 2.51 15.77
C ASN A 122 7.48 3.72 15.52
N TYR A 123 7.00 4.74 14.80
CA TYR A 123 7.78 5.96 14.54
C TYR A 123 8.01 6.77 15.82
N LEU A 124 6.98 6.96 16.65
CA LEU A 124 7.05 7.64 17.94
C LEU A 124 8.06 6.96 18.87
N LYS A 125 8.00 5.63 19.02
CA LYS A 125 8.95 4.85 19.83
C LYS A 125 10.40 4.93 19.32
N GLN A 126 10.59 5.07 18.01
CA GLN A 126 11.93 5.27 17.44
C GLN A 126 12.51 6.66 17.77
N ARG A 127 11.65 7.68 17.92
CA ARG A 127 12.08 9.07 18.21
C ARG A 127 12.11 9.38 19.69
N ILE A 128 11.19 8.79 20.46
CA ILE A 128 10.99 8.98 21.90
C ILE A 128 10.87 7.58 22.51
N PRO A 129 12.00 6.94 22.87
CA PRO A 129 12.02 5.56 23.38
C PRO A 129 11.37 5.39 24.75
N GLU A 130 11.05 6.48 25.44
CA GLU A 130 10.29 6.46 26.71
C GLU A 130 8.80 6.14 26.53
N ILE A 131 8.25 6.28 25.31
CA ILE A 131 6.86 5.94 25.03
C ILE A 131 6.67 4.42 25.11
N LEU A 132 5.79 3.97 26.00
CA LEU A 132 5.47 2.56 26.14
C LEU A 132 4.37 2.12 25.16
N GLU A 133 3.37 2.98 24.95
CA GLU A 133 2.20 2.65 24.13
C GLU A 133 1.57 3.92 23.53
N VAL A 134 1.06 3.78 22.31
CA VAL A 134 0.30 4.82 21.62
C VAL A 134 -1.06 4.24 21.29
N ASP A 135 -2.10 4.88 21.83
CA ASP A 135 -3.49 4.49 21.60
C ASP A 135 -4.28 5.66 20.99
N ILE A 136 -5.49 5.39 20.58
CA ILE A 136 -6.43 6.42 20.12
C ILE A 136 -7.21 6.99 21.31
N GLU A 137 -7.56 8.27 21.22
CA GLU A 137 -8.43 8.93 22.21
C GLU A 137 -9.77 8.20 22.38
N ASP A 138 -10.30 7.69 21.28
CA ASP A 138 -11.66 7.16 21.19
C ASP A 138 -11.65 5.87 20.34
N GLU A 139 -12.01 4.73 20.92
CA GLU A 139 -12.03 3.43 20.20
C GLU A 139 -12.86 3.46 18.91
N LYS A 140 -13.96 4.23 18.93
CA LYS A 140 -14.83 4.46 17.76
C LYS A 140 -14.09 5.08 16.56
N MET A 141 -12.93 5.69 16.77
CA MET A 141 -12.08 6.21 15.70
C MET A 141 -11.40 5.12 14.89
N LEU A 142 -11.35 3.86 15.34
CA LEU A 142 -10.84 2.75 14.52
C LEU A 142 -11.84 2.25 13.50
N ASP A 143 -13.10 2.67 13.58
CA ASP A 143 -14.12 2.24 12.62
C ASP A 143 -13.92 2.93 11.25
N ASP A 144 -13.62 2.11 10.25
CA ASP A 144 -13.42 2.49 8.85
C ASP A 144 -14.74 2.71 8.08
N SER A 145 -15.87 2.81 8.79
CA SER A 145 -17.17 3.14 8.19
C SER A 145 -17.25 4.60 7.73
N PRO A 146 -17.99 4.89 6.63
CA PRO A 146 -18.14 6.24 6.09
C PRO A 146 -18.71 7.29 7.04
N ALA A 147 -19.36 6.88 8.12
CA ALA A 147 -19.90 7.78 9.15
C ALA A 147 -18.82 8.40 10.05
N ASN A 148 -17.59 7.88 10.05
CA ASN A 148 -16.49 8.28 10.94
C ASN A 148 -15.34 9.02 10.22
N PHE A 149 -15.54 9.47 8.96
CA PHE A 149 -14.55 10.23 8.19
C PHE A 149 -14.76 11.75 8.27
#